data_AF-A0A7V7DWB5-F1
#
_entry.id   AF-A0A7V7DWB5-F1
#
_cell.length_a   1.000
_cell.length_b   1.000
_cell.length_c   1.000
_cell.angle_alpha   90.00
_cell.angle_beta   90.00
_cell.angle_gamma   90.00
#
_symmetry.space_group_name_H-M   'P 1'
#
loop_
_entity.id
_entity.type
_entity.pdbx_description
1 polymer ?
#
loop_
_entity_poly.entity_id
_entity_poly.type
_entity_poly.pdbx_seq_one_letter_code
_entity_poly.pdbx_strand_id
1 'polypeptide(L)'
;MSNEMDNVNSRQLLERLGREGSQRVREVSIVTSPGARESGWVIKVKSHSSYNVYNVVVVEIGAAGSLPVEIGQQMQAVNLAESFLQEGTLAAGTYAVMIRAGNKNVFYAEL
;
A
#
# COMPACT_ATOMS: atom_id res chain seq x y z
N MET A 1 29.05 43.11 -7.18
CA MET A 1 28.34 42.84 -5.91
C MET A 1 26.96 42.20 -6.13
N SER A 2 26.79 41.38 -7.17
CA SER A 2 25.49 40.77 -7.51
C SER A 2 25.47 39.24 -7.33
N ASN A 3 26.63 38.57 -7.29
CA ASN A 3 26.72 37.11 -7.16
C ASN A 3 26.63 36.60 -5.72
N GLU A 4 26.83 37.45 -4.71
CA GLU A 4 26.76 37.03 -3.29
C GLU A 4 25.30 36.97 -2.79
N MET A 5 24.43 37.82 -3.33
CA MET A 5 23.01 37.89 -2.94
C MET A 5 22.22 36.65 -3.39
N ASP A 6 22.51 36.09 -4.57
CA ASP A 6 21.86 34.89 -5.11
C ASP A 6 22.26 33.61 -4.36
N ASN A 7 23.48 33.59 -3.82
CA ASN A 7 23.98 32.44 -3.06
C ASN A 7 23.33 32.31 -1.68
N VAL A 8 23.01 33.45 -1.04
CA VAL A 8 22.31 33.46 0.26
C VAL A 8 20.85 33.02 0.09
N ASN A 9 20.20 33.44 -0.99
CA ASN A 9 18.79 33.14 -1.25
C ASN A 9 18.58 31.65 -1.59
N SER A 10 19.49 31.06 -2.36
CA SER A 10 19.48 29.62 -2.65
C SER A 10 19.77 28.77 -1.41
N ARG A 11 20.68 29.21 -0.53
CA ARG A 11 20.95 28.52 0.75
C ARG A 11 19.77 28.57 1.72
N GLN A 12 19.06 29.69 1.80
CA GLN A 12 17.83 29.80 2.59
C GLN A 12 16.68 28.95 2.05
N LEU A 13 16.57 28.82 0.72
CA LEU A 13 15.60 27.90 0.10
C LEU A 13 15.93 26.44 0.45
N LEU A 14 17.20 26.06 0.40
CA LEU A 14 17.66 24.71 0.75
C LEU A 14 17.44 24.40 2.25
N GLU A 15 17.68 25.35 3.15
CA GLU A 15 17.38 25.18 4.58
C GLU A 15 15.89 25.05 4.88
N ARG A 16 15.04 25.78 4.13
CA ARG A 16 13.57 25.66 4.25
C ARG A 16 13.08 24.30 3.78
N LEU A 17 13.55 23.83 2.62
CA LEU A 17 13.25 22.50 2.10
C LEU A 17 13.74 21.39 3.04
N GLY A 18 14.93 21.56 3.65
CA GLY A 18 15.47 20.61 4.62
C GLY A 18 14.67 20.52 5.93
N ARG A 19 13.94 21.58 6.31
CA ARG A 19 13.08 21.60 7.51
C ARG A 19 11.66 21.11 7.25
N GLU A 20 11.16 21.17 6.03
CA GLU A 20 9.83 20.67 5.65
C GLU A 20 9.76 19.14 5.46
N GLY A 21 10.91 18.46 5.34
CA GLY A 21 10.99 17.00 5.14
C GLY A 21 10.54 16.10 6.32
N SER A 22 9.97 16.67 7.39
CA SER A 22 9.60 15.93 8.61
C SER A 22 8.10 15.64 8.76
N GLN A 23 7.24 16.17 7.88
CA GLN A 23 5.79 15.91 7.96
C GLN A 23 5.37 14.68 7.16
N ARG A 24 5.53 13.52 7.82
CA ARG A 24 4.71 12.30 7.73
C ARG A 24 4.21 11.92 6.32
N VAL A 25 5.14 11.54 5.44
CA VAL A 25 4.89 10.43 4.51
C VAL A 25 6.05 9.47 4.69
N ARG A 26 5.75 8.28 5.21
CA ARG A 26 6.74 7.21 5.29
C ARG A 26 6.89 6.66 3.88
N GLU A 27 7.83 7.21 3.13
CA GLU A 27 8.16 6.70 1.81
C GLU A 27 8.86 5.35 1.98
N VAL A 28 8.15 4.26 1.67
CA VAL A 28 8.71 2.91 1.67
C VAL A 28 9.15 2.62 0.24
N SER A 29 10.44 2.86 -0.05
CA SER A 29 11.06 2.37 -1.27
C SER A 29 11.29 0.87 -1.15
N ILE A 30 10.57 0.08 -1.95
CA ILE A 30 10.81 -1.36 -2.07
C ILE A 30 11.66 -1.57 -3.32
N VAL A 31 12.90 -2.04 -3.12
CA VAL A 31 13.78 -2.49 -4.21
C VAL A 31 13.41 -3.92 -4.52
N THR A 32 12.78 -4.17 -5.66
CA THR A 32 12.52 -5.52 -6.16
C THR A 32 13.77 -6.01 -6.92
N SER A 33 14.67 -6.69 -6.22
CA SER A 33 15.69 -7.53 -6.86
C SER A 33 15.20 -8.99 -6.88
N PRO A 34 15.69 -9.84 -7.81
CA PRO A 34 15.47 -11.28 -7.72
C PRO A 34 16.14 -11.82 -6.44
N GLY A 35 15.40 -11.83 -5.32
CA GLY A 35 15.91 -12.12 -3.98
C GLY A 35 15.47 -11.15 -2.88
N ALA A 36 14.85 -10.02 -3.22
CA ALA A 36 14.21 -9.14 -2.23
C ALA A 36 12.95 -9.82 -1.69
N ARG A 37 12.85 -9.96 -0.36
CA ARG A 37 11.65 -10.49 0.31
C ARG A 37 10.47 -9.60 -0.07
N GLU A 38 9.55 -10.13 -0.85
CA GLU A 38 8.28 -9.44 -1.14
C GLU A 38 7.55 -9.22 0.18
N SER A 39 7.34 -7.95 0.55
CA SER A 39 6.52 -7.61 1.71
C SER A 39 5.07 -7.97 1.38
N GLY A 40 4.53 -8.95 2.09
CA GLY A 40 3.11 -9.29 2.09
C GLY A 40 2.38 -8.67 3.27
N TRP A 41 1.11 -8.33 3.08
CA TRP A 41 0.22 -7.82 4.13
C TRP A 41 -0.97 -8.76 4.29
N VAL A 42 -1.40 -8.98 5.53
CA VAL A 42 -2.71 -9.61 5.77
C VAL A 42 -3.79 -8.57 5.51
N ILE A 43 -4.80 -8.95 4.75
CA ILE A 43 -5.92 -8.10 4.38
C ILE A 43 -7.25 -8.74 4.73
N LYS A 44 -8.28 -7.91 4.82
CA LYS A 44 -9.69 -8.31 4.88
C LYS A 44 -10.44 -7.68 3.71
N VAL A 45 -11.21 -8.49 3.00
CA VAL A 45 -12.11 -8.05 1.94
C VAL A 45 -13.28 -7.29 2.56
N LYS A 46 -13.52 -6.07 2.11
CA LYS A 46 -14.59 -5.19 2.60
C LYS A 46 -15.79 -5.21 1.68
N SER A 47 -15.56 -5.16 0.38
CA SER A 47 -16.60 -5.30 -0.63
C SER A 47 -15.97 -5.69 -1.97
N HIS A 48 -16.82 -6.18 -2.86
CA HIS A 48 -16.51 -6.21 -4.28
C HIS A 48 -16.50 -4.78 -4.85
N SER A 49 -15.67 -4.54 -5.87
CA SER A 49 -15.57 -3.26 -6.57
C SER A 49 -16.01 -3.39 -8.04
N SER A 50 -15.29 -4.21 -8.82
CA SER A 50 -15.61 -4.50 -10.23
C SER A 50 -14.76 -5.65 -10.74
N TYR A 51 -15.31 -6.51 -11.58
CA TYR A 51 -14.64 -7.73 -12.06
C TYR A 51 -14.05 -8.52 -10.89
N ASN A 52 -12.79 -8.98 -10.98
CA ASN A 52 -12.06 -9.60 -9.89
C ASN A 52 -11.34 -8.60 -8.96
N VAL A 53 -11.79 -7.34 -8.90
CA VAL A 53 -11.23 -6.29 -8.04
C VAL A 53 -12.10 -6.08 -6.80
N TYR A 54 -11.45 -6.03 -5.64
CA TYR A 54 -12.09 -5.87 -4.34
C TYR A 54 -11.54 -4.66 -3.59
N ASN A 55 -12.40 -4.05 -2.80
CA ASN A 55 -11.98 -3.12 -1.76
C ASN A 55 -11.53 -3.95 -0.55
N VAL A 56 -10.28 -3.74 -0.14
CA VAL A 56 -9.64 -4.47 0.95
C VAL A 56 -9.05 -3.48 1.95
N VAL A 57 -8.87 -3.92 3.19
CA VAL A 57 -8.15 -3.17 4.22
C VAL A 57 -7.07 -4.05 4.82
N VAL A 58 -5.92 -3.47 5.15
CA VAL A 58 -4.87 -4.20 5.86
C VAL A 58 -5.35 -4.50 7.28
N VAL A 59 -5.01 -5.68 7.78
CA VAL A 59 -5.30 -6.07 9.16
C VAL A 59 -4.04 -6.50 9.90
N GLU A 60 -3.98 -6.17 11.17
CA GLU A 60 -2.98 -6.67 12.10
C GLU A 60 -3.53 -7.90 12.84
N ILE A 61 -2.77 -8.99 12.80
CA ILE A 61 -3.09 -10.21 13.54
C ILE A 61 -2.50 -10.07 14.95
N GLY A 62 -3.38 -9.97 15.94
CA GLY A 62 -3.01 -9.92 17.35
C GLY A 62 -2.68 -11.30 17.93
N ALA A 63 -2.72 -11.40 19.26
CA ALA A 63 -2.53 -12.66 19.97
C ALA A 63 -3.57 -13.73 19.59
N ALA A 64 -3.26 -15.00 19.84
CA ALA A 64 -4.20 -16.10 19.62
C ALA A 64 -5.54 -15.85 20.36
N GLY A 65 -6.65 -16.00 19.63
CA GLY A 65 -8.00 -15.75 20.15
C GLY A 65 -8.45 -14.28 20.11
N SER A 66 -7.62 -13.36 19.62
CA SER A 66 -8.02 -11.96 19.40
C SER A 66 -8.56 -11.75 17.98
N LEU A 67 -9.47 -10.77 17.85
CA LEU A 67 -9.96 -10.35 16.54
C LEU A 67 -8.88 -9.53 15.81
N PRO A 68 -8.69 -9.72 14.50
CA PRO A 68 -7.82 -8.86 13.70
C PRO A 68 -8.27 -7.40 13.72
N VAL A 69 -7.30 -6.48 13.80
CA VAL A 69 -7.55 -5.03 13.82
C VAL A 69 -7.33 -4.45 12.43
N GLU A 70 -8.32 -3.73 11.90
CA GLU A 70 -8.20 -3.05 10.60
C GLU A 70 -7.32 -1.80 10.74
N ILE A 71 -6.31 -1.66 9.86
CA ILE A 71 -5.35 -0.55 9.87
C ILE A 71 -5.30 0.15 8.52
N GLY A 72 -5.19 1.48 8.54
CA GLY A 72 -5.12 2.30 7.35
C GLY A 72 -6.46 2.52 6.64
N GLN A 73 -6.39 2.86 5.36
CA GLN A 73 -7.57 3.10 4.52
C GLN A 73 -7.85 1.89 3.62
N GLN A 74 -9.09 1.80 3.12
CA GLN A 74 -9.43 0.82 2.10
C GLN A 74 -8.66 1.11 0.80
N MET A 75 -8.25 0.05 0.13
CA MET A 75 -7.56 0.10 -1.15
C MET A 75 -8.07 -1.02 -2.06
N GLN A 76 -7.81 -0.89 -3.36
CA GLN A 76 -8.20 -1.92 -4.31
C GLN A 76 -7.11 -2.99 -4.46
N ALA A 77 -7.52 -4.24 -4.53
CA ALA A 77 -6.67 -5.38 -4.84
C ALA A 77 -7.39 -6.37 -5.77
N VAL A 78 -6.61 -7.01 -6.64
CA VAL A 78 -7.10 -7.98 -7.64
C VAL A 78 -7.00 -9.39 -7.07
N ASN A 79 -8.08 -10.16 -7.14
CA ASN A 79 -8.06 -11.58 -6.81
C ASN A 79 -7.59 -12.39 -8.03
N LEU A 80 -6.46 -13.09 -7.88
CA LEU A 80 -5.87 -13.91 -8.94
C LEU A 80 -6.55 -15.27 -9.12
N ALA A 81 -7.39 -15.69 -8.16
CA ALA A 81 -8.14 -16.95 -8.26
C ALA A 81 -9.37 -16.84 -9.18
N GLU A 82 -9.82 -15.62 -9.50
CA GLU A 82 -11.03 -15.37 -10.28
C GLU A 82 -10.71 -14.84 -11.69
N SER A 83 -11.66 -15.01 -12.61
CA SER A 83 -11.54 -14.49 -13.97
C SER A 83 -11.49 -12.96 -13.99
N PHE A 84 -10.56 -12.41 -14.77
CA PHE A 84 -10.42 -10.97 -15.00
C PHE A 84 -11.56 -10.36 -15.83
N LEU A 85 -12.42 -11.19 -16.43
CA LEU A 85 -13.50 -10.77 -17.32
C LEU A 85 -14.89 -10.95 -16.69
N GLN A 86 -14.97 -11.46 -15.46
CA GLN A 86 -16.22 -11.74 -14.78
C GLN A 86 -16.28 -10.99 -13.45
N GLU A 87 -17.50 -10.76 -12.97
CA GLU A 87 -17.70 -10.24 -11.63
C GLU A 87 -17.26 -11.26 -10.59
N GLY A 88 -16.44 -10.79 -9.67
CA GLY A 88 -15.95 -11.55 -8.54
C GLY A 88 -17.09 -11.91 -7.58
N THR A 89 -16.89 -13.02 -6.89
CA THR A 89 -17.87 -13.71 -6.06
C THR A 89 -17.41 -13.86 -4.61
N LEU A 90 -16.18 -13.45 -4.31
CA LEU A 90 -15.59 -13.56 -2.99
C LEU A 90 -16.36 -12.74 -1.96
N ALA A 91 -16.74 -13.38 -0.86
CA ALA A 91 -17.52 -12.75 0.18
C ALA A 91 -16.73 -11.67 0.95
N ALA A 92 -17.43 -10.60 1.34
CA ALA A 92 -16.91 -9.65 2.30
C ALA A 92 -16.61 -10.34 3.65
N GLY A 93 -15.54 -9.93 4.31
CA GLY A 93 -15.04 -10.55 5.54
C GLY A 93 -13.97 -11.61 5.32
N THR A 94 -13.73 -12.04 4.08
CA THR A 94 -12.64 -12.99 3.75
C THR A 94 -11.28 -12.39 4.07
N TYR A 95 -10.42 -13.16 4.72
CA TYR A 95 -9.03 -12.78 4.99
C TYR A 95 -8.10 -13.41 3.96
N ALA A 96 -7.12 -12.65 3.49
CA ALA A 96 -6.15 -13.12 2.52
C ALA A 96 -4.78 -12.46 2.74
N VAL A 97 -3.77 -12.93 2.02
CA VAL A 97 -2.47 -12.26 1.94
C VAL A 97 -2.40 -11.50 0.62
N MET A 98 -2.12 -10.21 0.72
CA MET A 98 -1.91 -9.32 -0.41
C MET A 98 -0.42 -9.05 -0.60
N ILE A 99 0.01 -9.07 -1.86
CA ILE A 99 1.36 -8.70 -2.28
C ILE A 99 1.28 -7.58 -3.32
N ARG A 100 2.39 -6.87 -3.50
CA ARG A 100 2.53 -5.83 -4.51
C ARG A 100 3.20 -6.40 -5.76
N ALA A 101 2.43 -6.63 -6.82
CA ALA A 101 2.94 -7.04 -8.13
C ALA A 101 3.09 -5.81 -9.05
N GLY A 102 4.31 -5.29 -9.17
CA GLY A 102 4.58 -4.05 -9.89
C GLY A 102 3.81 -2.86 -9.29
N ASN A 103 2.87 -2.29 -10.05
CA ASN A 103 2.01 -1.21 -9.59
C ASN A 103 0.58 -1.64 -9.18
N LYS A 104 0.34 -2.95 -9.01
CA LYS A 104 -0.96 -3.51 -8.61
C LYS A 104 -0.86 -4.24 -7.28
N ASN A 105 -1.92 -4.12 -6.49
CA ASN A 105 -2.11 -4.97 -5.32
C ASN A 105 -2.84 -6.21 -5.79
N VAL A 106 -2.32 -7.37 -5.44
CA VAL A 106 -2.89 -8.66 -5.84
C VAL A 106 -2.94 -9.57 -4.63
N PHE A 107 -3.93 -10.45 -4.62
CA PHE A 107 -4.05 -11.50 -3.62
C PHE A 107 -4.63 -12.76 -4.27
N TYR A 108 -4.55 -13.87 -3.56
CA TYR A 108 -5.15 -15.14 -4.00
C TYR A 108 -6.09 -15.63 -2.90
N ALA A 109 -7.36 -15.81 -3.25
CA ALA A 109 -8.33 -16.47 -2.38
C ALA A 109 -9.39 -17.18 -3.23
N GLU A 110 -9.53 -18.48 -3.03
CA GLU A 110 -10.63 -19.27 -3.58
C GLU A 110 -11.89 -19.09 -2.72
N LEU A 111 -13.04 -19.34 -3.34
CA LEU A 111 -14.37 -19.33 -2.71
C LEU A 111 -14.51 -20.41 -1.63
#